data_AF-A0A317Z791-F1
#
_entry.id   AF-A0A317Z791-F1
#
_cell.length_a   1.000
_cell.length_b   1.000
_cell.length_c   1.000
_cell.angle_alpha   90.00
_cell.angle_beta   90.00
_cell.angle_gamma   90.00
#
_symmetry.space_group_name_H-M   'P 1'
#
loop_
_entity.id
_entity.type
_entity.pdbx_description
1 polymer ?
#
loop_
_entity_poly.entity_id
_entity_poly.type
_entity_poly.pdbx_seq_one_letter_code
_entity_poly.pdbx_strand_id
1 'polypeptide(L)'
;AGADIIAPSNMMDGFVAAIRQGLDEAGYYHIPIMSYGIKYASSFFGPFRDAAESAPSFGDRKTYQMDPANRLEALRELESDLNEGADMMIVKPALSYLDIIRDVRNNSNVPIIAYNVSGEYSMTKAAA
;
A
#
# COMPACT_ATOMS: atom_id res chain seq x y z
N ALA A 1 7.83 -20.25 8.74
CA ALA A 1 7.18 -20.04 7.43
C ALA A 1 8.14 -19.55 6.35
N GLY A 2 9.19 -18.77 6.70
CA GLY A 2 10.28 -18.45 5.76
C GLY A 2 9.93 -17.36 4.74
N ALA A 3 9.16 -16.35 5.15
CA ALA A 3 8.81 -15.23 4.26
C ALA A 3 10.01 -14.29 4.07
N ASP A 4 10.25 -13.86 2.84
CA ASP A 4 11.37 -12.97 2.50
C ASP A 4 11.02 -11.49 2.57
N ILE A 5 9.74 -11.12 2.51
CA ILE A 5 9.25 -9.73 2.57
C ILE A 5 7.92 -9.71 3.32
N ILE A 6 7.74 -8.73 4.22
CA ILE A 6 6.46 -8.48 4.88
C ILE A 6 5.79 -7.28 4.22
N ALA A 7 4.55 -7.47 3.76
CA ALA A 7 3.84 -6.50 2.91
C ALA A 7 2.45 -6.17 3.51
N PRO A 8 2.41 -5.51 4.68
CA PRO A 8 1.16 -5.23 5.40
C PRO A 8 0.32 -4.22 4.62
N SER A 9 -0.99 -4.48 4.47
CA SER A 9 -1.90 -3.65 3.68
C SER A 9 -3.06 -3.02 4.47
N ASN A 10 -2.91 -2.96 5.78
CA ASN A 10 -3.93 -2.52 6.73
C ASN A 10 -4.16 -1.00 6.74
N MET A 11 -3.15 -0.17 6.42
CA MET A 11 -3.21 1.30 6.49
C MET A 11 -3.52 1.81 7.91
N MET A 12 -2.86 1.25 8.94
CA MET A 12 -3.03 1.71 10.32
C MET A 12 -1.78 2.46 10.76
N ASP A 13 -1.90 3.69 11.26
CA ASP A 13 -0.76 4.49 11.72
C ASP A 13 0.21 3.69 12.61
N GLY A 14 1.52 3.82 12.37
CA GLY A 14 2.56 3.15 13.16
C GLY A 14 2.76 1.65 12.87
N PHE A 15 2.08 1.10 11.86
CA PHE A 15 2.18 -0.34 11.56
C PHE A 15 3.61 -0.75 11.18
N VAL A 16 4.38 0.13 10.50
CA VAL A 16 5.75 -0.19 10.07
C VAL A 16 6.61 -0.32 11.31
N ALA A 17 6.55 0.65 12.22
CA ALA A 17 7.33 0.62 13.47
C ALA A 17 7.00 -0.63 14.31
N ALA A 18 5.71 -0.94 14.46
CA ALA A 18 5.28 -2.11 15.22
C ALA A 18 5.79 -3.44 14.62
N ILE A 19 5.73 -3.58 13.29
CA ILE A 19 6.23 -4.77 12.60
C ILE A 19 7.76 -4.84 12.67
N ARG A 20 8.46 -3.72 12.45
CA ARG A 20 9.91 -3.65 12.53
C ARG A 20 10.40 -4.07 13.91
N GLN A 21 9.80 -3.54 14.97
CA GLN A 21 10.10 -3.93 16.35
C GLN A 21 9.89 -5.44 16.56
N GLY A 22 8.74 -5.98 16.16
CA GLY A 22 8.45 -7.40 16.33
C GLY A 22 9.40 -8.32 15.55
N LEU A 23 9.81 -7.93 14.34
CA LEU A 23 10.81 -8.66 13.57
C LEU A 23 12.19 -8.60 14.25
N ASP A 24 12.59 -7.45 14.77
CA ASP A 24 13.90 -7.24 15.41
C ASP A 24 14.04 -8.00 16.73
N GLU A 25 12.99 -7.98 17.56
CA GLU A 25 12.93 -8.77 18.81
C GLU A 25 13.05 -10.28 18.53
N ALA A 26 12.54 -10.72 17.37
CA ALA A 26 12.62 -12.10 16.93
C ALA A 26 13.89 -12.43 16.10
N GLY A 27 14.81 -11.47 15.92
CA GLY A 27 16.09 -11.66 15.22
C GLY A 27 16.03 -11.58 13.69
N TYR A 28 14.93 -11.09 13.11
CA TYR A 28 14.68 -10.98 11.67
C TYR A 28 15.02 -9.60 11.10
N TYR A 29 16.18 -9.04 11.47
CA TYR A 29 16.65 -7.72 11.02
C TYR A 29 16.75 -7.59 9.49
N HIS A 30 16.99 -8.71 8.81
CA HIS A 30 17.21 -8.78 7.37
C HIS A 30 15.91 -8.87 6.55
N ILE A 31 14.76 -9.05 7.20
CA ILE A 31 13.48 -9.16 6.50
C ILE A 31 12.94 -7.74 6.23
N PRO A 32 12.82 -7.33 4.96
CA PRO A 32 12.33 -6.01 4.60
C PRO A 32 10.81 -5.87 4.78
N ILE A 33 10.39 -4.63 4.99
CA ILE A 33 9.00 -4.20 5.03
C ILE A 33 8.66 -3.43 3.76
N MET A 34 7.67 -3.93 3.01
CA MET A 34 7.08 -3.25 1.86
C MET A 34 5.78 -2.56 2.30
N SER A 35 5.88 -1.27 2.58
CA SER A 35 4.77 -0.50 3.12
C SER A 35 3.69 -0.20 2.07
N TYR A 36 2.43 -0.48 2.42
CA TYR A 36 1.21 -0.01 1.75
C TYR A 36 0.68 1.33 2.28
N GLY A 37 1.50 2.18 2.90
CA GLY A 37 1.07 3.48 3.44
C GLY A 37 0.45 4.43 2.41
N ILE A 38 0.72 4.23 1.12
CA ILE A 38 0.09 5.01 0.04
C ILE A 38 -1.00 4.18 -0.63
N LYS A 39 -2.09 3.97 0.10
CA LYS A 39 -3.25 3.19 -0.36
C LYS A 39 -4.55 3.97 -0.25
N TYR A 40 -5.11 4.25 -1.42
CA TYR A 40 -6.32 5.04 -1.58
C TYR A 40 -7.61 4.22 -1.43
N ALA A 41 -8.66 4.87 -0.94
CA ALA A 41 -10.02 4.36 -0.87
C ALA A 41 -10.65 4.33 -2.28
N SER A 42 -10.26 3.34 -3.08
CA SER A 42 -10.64 3.26 -4.50
C SER A 42 -11.80 2.31 -4.79
N SER A 43 -12.59 2.65 -5.83
CA SER A 43 -13.60 1.77 -6.43
C SER A 43 -13.00 0.65 -7.29
N PHE A 44 -11.71 0.73 -7.66
CA PHE A 44 -11.04 -0.28 -8.49
C PHE A 44 -10.80 -1.63 -7.78
N PHE A 45 -11.18 -1.78 -6.51
CA PHE A 45 -10.97 -3.00 -5.73
C PHE A 45 -12.11 -4.01 -5.82
N GLY A 46 -13.21 -3.69 -6.52
CA GLY A 46 -14.39 -4.56 -6.63
C GLY A 46 -14.06 -6.01 -6.99
N PRO A 47 -13.41 -6.28 -8.14
CA PRO A 47 -13.14 -7.66 -8.56
C PRO A 47 -12.23 -8.44 -7.59
N PHE A 48 -11.33 -7.77 -6.87
CA PHE A 48 -10.53 -8.41 -5.82
C PHE A 48 -11.37 -8.79 -4.60
N ARG A 49 -12.37 -7.97 -4.21
CA ARG A 49 -13.23 -8.28 -3.06
C ARG A 49 -14.03 -9.55 -3.29
N ASP A 50 -14.48 -9.77 -4.52
CA ASP A 50 -15.17 -10.99 -4.91
C ASP A 50 -14.22 -12.19 -4.87
N ALA A 51 -13.01 -12.05 -5.41
CA ALA A 51 -12.02 -13.12 -5.45
C ALA A 51 -11.47 -13.51 -4.06
N ALA A 52 -11.34 -12.53 -3.15
CA ALA A 52 -10.78 -12.74 -1.83
C ALA A 52 -11.85 -12.95 -0.74
N GLU A 53 -13.13 -13.04 -1.12
CA GLU A 53 -14.27 -13.06 -0.20
C GLU A 53 -14.19 -11.95 0.86
N SER A 54 -13.66 -10.78 0.47
CA SER A 54 -13.20 -9.73 1.38
C SER A 54 -14.06 -8.47 1.31
N ALA A 55 -15.32 -8.61 0.91
CA ALA A 55 -16.28 -7.50 0.97
C ALA A 55 -16.43 -7.02 2.43
N PRO A 56 -16.48 -5.71 2.69
CA PRO A 56 -16.74 -5.20 4.03
C PRO A 56 -18.06 -5.77 4.54
N SER A 57 -18.05 -6.43 5.70
CA SER A 57 -19.28 -6.90 6.36
C SER A 57 -20.13 -5.74 6.89
N PHE A 58 -19.51 -4.57 7.12
CA PHE A 58 -20.17 -3.32 7.52
C PHE A 58 -19.34 -2.09 7.09
N GLY A 59 -20.00 -1.02 6.66
CA GLY A 59 -19.38 0.28 6.36
C GLY A 59 -18.48 0.32 5.13
N ASP A 60 -17.57 1.31 5.10
CA ASP A 60 -16.52 1.44 4.08
C ASP A 60 -15.13 1.55 4.73
N ARG A 61 -14.08 1.64 3.89
CA ARG A 61 -12.68 1.69 4.34
C ARG A 61 -12.09 3.10 4.35
N LYS A 62 -12.93 4.14 4.23
CA LYS A 62 -12.47 5.55 4.08
C LYS A 62 -11.90 6.14 5.35
N THR A 63 -12.11 5.52 6.50
CA THR A 63 -11.57 5.99 7.78
C THR A 63 -10.08 5.71 7.95
N TYR A 64 -9.48 4.91 7.06
CA TYR A 64 -8.07 4.55 7.12
C TYR A 64 -7.39 4.45 5.75
N GLN A 65 -8.15 4.21 4.67
CA GLN A 65 -7.60 4.36 3.32
C GLN A 65 -7.70 5.83 2.90
N MET A 66 -6.65 6.32 2.24
CA MET A 66 -6.52 7.73 1.87
C MET A 66 -7.66 8.18 0.96
N ASP A 67 -8.08 9.45 1.09
CA ASP A 67 -9.04 10.06 0.17
C ASP A 67 -8.41 10.15 -1.24
N PRO A 68 -9.06 9.60 -2.30
CA PRO A 68 -8.62 9.75 -3.68
C PRO A 68 -8.30 11.17 -4.15
N ALA A 69 -8.89 12.20 -3.53
CA ALA A 69 -8.64 13.60 -3.86
C ALA A 69 -7.30 14.12 -3.27
N ASN A 70 -6.71 13.40 -2.31
CA ASN A 70 -5.55 13.88 -1.57
C ASN A 70 -4.24 13.45 -2.22
N ARG A 71 -3.55 14.43 -2.81
CA ARG A 71 -2.20 14.26 -3.34
C ARG A 71 -1.11 14.43 -2.28
N LEU A 72 -1.21 15.48 -1.46
CA LEU A 72 -0.15 15.86 -0.51
C LEU A 72 -0.04 14.88 0.67
N GLU A 73 -1.13 14.21 1.03
CA GLU A 73 -1.15 13.19 2.09
C GLU A 73 -0.21 12.03 1.75
N ALA A 74 -0.06 11.66 0.47
CA ALA A 74 0.85 10.58 0.05
C ALA A 74 2.31 10.84 0.44
N LEU A 75 2.75 12.10 0.43
CA LEU A 75 4.10 12.46 0.84
C LEU A 75 4.28 12.41 2.35
N ARG A 76 3.21 12.65 3.12
CA ARG A 76 3.23 12.51 4.58
C ARG A 76 3.28 11.04 4.99
N GLU A 77 2.47 10.20 4.36
CA GLU A 77 2.50 8.74 4.57
C GLU A 77 3.87 8.16 4.17
N LEU A 78 4.42 8.61 3.04
CA LEU A 78 5.78 8.27 2.61
C LEU A 78 6.81 8.61 3.68
N GLU A 79 6.83 9.84 4.16
CA GLU A 79 7.79 10.30 5.16
C GLU A 79 7.64 9.51 6.48
N SER A 80 6.41 9.29 6.93
CA SER A 80 6.13 8.52 8.15
C SER A 80 6.70 7.12 8.06
N ASP A 81 6.33 6.36 7.04
CA ASP A 81 6.71 4.95 6.92
C ASP A 81 8.22 4.78 6.68
N LEU A 82 8.86 5.68 5.96
CA LEU A 82 10.32 5.68 5.80
C LEU A 82 11.02 5.92 7.14
N ASN A 83 10.53 6.86 7.96
CA ASN A 83 11.07 7.13 9.29
C ASN A 83 10.84 5.95 10.26
N GLU A 84 9.77 5.18 10.05
CA GLU A 84 9.46 3.98 10.83
C GLU A 84 10.25 2.73 10.39
N GLY A 85 10.96 2.80 9.26
CA GLY A 85 11.84 1.73 8.78
C GLY A 85 11.29 0.90 7.62
N ALA A 86 10.43 1.45 6.78
CA ALA A 86 10.00 0.80 5.55
C ALA A 86 11.15 0.75 4.52
N ASP A 87 11.39 -0.42 3.94
CA ASP A 87 12.43 -0.64 2.94
C ASP A 87 11.94 -0.40 1.52
N MET A 88 10.63 -0.46 1.30
CA MET A 88 9.98 -0.29 0.00
C MET A 88 8.62 0.35 0.17
N MET A 89 8.16 1.08 -0.85
CA MET A 89 6.86 1.74 -0.85
C MET A 89 6.00 1.27 -2.01
N ILE A 90 4.74 0.97 -1.75
CA ILE A 90 3.76 0.68 -2.80
C ILE A 90 2.71 1.79 -2.91
N VAL A 91 2.39 2.16 -4.15
CA VAL A 91 1.22 3.01 -4.46
C VAL A 91 0.10 2.14 -4.99
N LYS A 92 -1.09 2.28 -4.42
CA LYS A 92 -2.27 1.47 -4.76
C LYS A 92 -3.55 2.31 -4.74
N PRO A 93 -4.36 2.34 -5.82
CA PRO A 93 -4.14 1.76 -7.18
C PRO A 93 -2.95 2.37 -7.93
N ALA A 94 -2.62 1.83 -9.11
CA ALA A 94 -1.46 2.28 -9.89
C ALA A 94 -1.86 3.16 -11.08
N LEU A 95 -2.70 2.66 -11.99
CA LEU A 95 -2.92 3.28 -13.30
C LEU A 95 -3.49 4.71 -13.17
N SER A 96 -4.40 4.92 -12.23
CA SER A 96 -5.02 6.23 -11.98
C SER A 96 -4.23 7.13 -11.03
N TYR A 97 -3.04 6.69 -10.57
CA TYR A 97 -2.20 7.39 -9.58
C TYR A 97 -0.73 7.44 -10.01
N LEU A 98 -0.48 7.45 -11.33
CA LEU A 98 0.88 7.56 -11.88
C LEU A 98 1.57 8.88 -11.49
N ASP A 99 0.78 9.94 -11.25
CA ASP A 99 1.27 11.20 -10.72
C ASP A 99 1.77 11.08 -9.28
N ILE A 100 1.08 10.31 -8.43
CA ILE A 100 1.54 9.98 -7.07
C ILE A 100 2.81 9.12 -7.12
N ILE A 101 2.85 8.10 -7.99
CA ILE A 101 4.07 7.28 -8.18
C ILE A 101 5.27 8.16 -8.56
N ARG A 102 5.05 9.14 -9.46
CA ARG A 102 6.08 10.09 -9.85
C ARG A 102 6.53 10.94 -8.67
N ASP A 103 5.61 11.45 -7.86
CA ASP A 103 5.94 12.26 -6.69
C ASP A 103 6.74 11.46 -5.65
N VAL A 104 6.30 10.23 -5.35
CA VAL A 104 7.03 9.32 -4.44
C VAL A 104 8.44 9.06 -4.96
N ARG A 105 8.61 8.84 -6.27
CA ARG A 105 9.94 8.63 -6.87
C ARG A 105 10.85 9.85 -6.82
N ASN A 106 10.28 11.05 -6.89
CA ASN A 106 11.08 12.27 -6.79
C ASN A 106 11.49 12.58 -5.35
N ASN A 107 10.78 12.04 -4.35
CA ASN A 107 10.98 12.32 -2.93
C ASN A 107 11.53 11.12 -2.13
N SER A 108 11.84 10.00 -2.77
CA SER A 108 12.42 8.83 -2.11
C SER A 108 13.41 8.08 -2.99
N ASN A 109 14.38 7.43 -2.33
CA ASN A 109 15.39 6.59 -2.97
C ASN A 109 15.10 5.10 -2.84
N VAL A 110 14.05 4.71 -2.10
CA VAL A 110 13.69 3.29 -1.93
C VAL A 110 13.02 2.73 -3.20
N PRO A 111 13.00 1.39 -3.38
CA PRO A 111 12.19 0.76 -4.42
C PRO A 111 10.71 1.13 -4.31
N ILE A 112 10.11 1.46 -5.46
CA ILE A 112 8.69 1.84 -5.55
C ILE A 112 7.95 0.79 -6.36
N ILE A 113 6.86 0.29 -5.80
CA ILE A 113 6.00 -0.71 -6.40
C ILE A 113 4.70 -0.03 -6.83
N ALA A 114 4.22 -0.39 -8.00
CA ALA A 114 2.91 0.02 -8.51
C ALA A 114 1.98 -1.20 -8.49
N TYR A 115 0.90 -1.14 -7.71
CA TYR A 115 -0.08 -2.23 -7.69
C TYR A 115 -1.08 -2.05 -8.84
N ASN A 116 -0.91 -2.76 -9.95
CA ASN A 116 -1.95 -2.83 -10.98
C ASN A 116 -3.14 -3.65 -10.45
N VAL A 117 -4.22 -2.96 -10.05
CA VAL A 117 -5.27 -3.59 -9.26
C VAL A 117 -6.28 -4.34 -10.12
N SER A 118 -7.06 -5.17 -9.45
CA SER A 118 -8.07 -6.04 -10.07
C SER A 118 -9.05 -5.32 -10.99
N GLY A 119 -9.45 -4.08 -10.65
CA GLY A 119 -10.33 -3.27 -11.50
C GLY A 119 -9.65 -2.83 -12.79
N GLU A 120 -8.38 -2.43 -12.71
CA GLU A 120 -7.56 -2.05 -13.88
C GLU A 120 -7.37 -3.24 -14.83
N TYR A 121 -7.07 -4.41 -14.26
CA TYR A 121 -7.01 -5.67 -15.00
C TYR A 121 -8.36 -6.00 -15.66
N SER A 122 -9.45 -5.96 -14.89
CA SER A 122 -10.78 -6.35 -15.37
C SER A 122 -11.32 -5.41 -16.45
N MET A 123 -11.05 -4.10 -16.35
CA MET A 123 -11.38 -3.15 -17.42
C MET A 123 -10.69 -3.52 -18.73
N THR A 124 -9.41 -3.87 -18.68
CA THR A 124 -8.66 -4.30 -19.87
C THR A 124 -9.23 -5.60 -20.44
N LYS A 125 -9.58 -6.57 -19.58
CA LYS A 125 -10.18 -7.85 -20.00
C LYS A 125 -11.58 -7.71 -20.57
N ALA A 126 -12.38 -6.77 -20.07
CA ALA A 126 -13.74 -6.54 -20.55
C ALA A 126 -13.79 -5.78 -21.89
N ALA A 127 -12.77 -4.97 -22.18
CA ALA A 127 -12.70 -4.16 -23.40
C ALA A 127 -12.01 -4.85 -24.59
N ALA A 128 -11.19 -5.87 -24.34
CA ALA A 128 -10.46 -6.63 -25.36
C ALA A 128 -11.36 -7.65 -26.08
#